data_AF-A0A932XBQ8-F1
#
_entry.id   AF-A0A932XBQ8-F1
#
_cell.length_a   1.000
_cell.length_b   1.000
_cell.length_c   1.000
_cell.angle_alpha   90.00
_cell.angle_beta   90.00
_cell.angle_gamma   90.00
#
_symmetry.space_group_name_H-M   'P 1'
#
loop_
_entity.id
_entity.type
_entity.pdbx_description
1 polymer ?
#
loop_
_entity_poly.entity_id
_entity_poly.type
_entity_poly.pdbx_seq_one_letter_code
_entity_poly.pdbx_strand_id
1 'polypeptide(L)'
;MTTEAERKTRIERDSMGEMEVPADAYYGASTMRAVKNFPISDLRFNRRFLRALGQIKLAAAQVNQELGLLDQRIVDAIVQAAQEVIDGKLDRQFVVDIFQTGSGTSTNMNANEVIASRAAEILTGERSAKKTVHANDHVNLGQSS
;
A
#
# COMPACT_ATOMS: atom_id res chain seq x y z
N MET A 1 -7.23 -30.49 -6.46
CA MET A 1 -5.83 -30.27 -6.03
C MET A 1 -5.08 -29.69 -7.22
N THR A 2 -5.17 -28.37 -7.40
CA THR A 2 -4.40 -27.65 -8.41
C THR A 2 -3.06 -27.28 -7.79
N THR A 3 -2.00 -27.80 -8.39
CA THR A 3 -0.60 -27.48 -8.12
C THR A 3 -0.41 -25.96 -8.00
N GLU A 4 0.03 -25.49 -6.83
CA GLU A 4 0.60 -24.15 -6.68
C GLU A 4 1.84 -24.09 -7.58
N ALA A 5 1.70 -23.52 -8.77
CA ALA A 5 2.85 -23.03 -9.49
C ALA A 5 3.60 -22.09 -8.52
N GLU A 6 4.88 -22.36 -8.29
CA GLU A 6 5.75 -21.55 -7.41
C GLU A 6 5.58 -20.07 -7.77
N ARG A 7 4.75 -19.35 -7.01
CA ARG A 7 4.58 -17.92 -7.19
C ARG A 7 5.90 -17.29 -6.81
N LYS A 8 6.58 -16.68 -7.78
CA LYS A 8 7.79 -15.92 -7.52
C LYS A 8 7.53 -14.93 -6.38
N THR A 9 8.38 -14.94 -5.37
CA THR A 9 8.33 -14.03 -4.24
C THR A 9 9.50 -13.04 -4.29
N ARG A 10 9.36 -11.93 -3.56
CA ARG A 10 10.41 -10.98 -3.24
C ARG A 10 10.48 -10.81 -1.71
N ILE A 11 11.67 -10.53 -1.20
CA ILE A 11 11.86 -10.24 0.22
C ILE A 11 11.57 -8.77 0.47
N GLU A 12 10.67 -8.48 1.40
CA GLU A 12 10.47 -7.16 2.01
C GLU A 12 10.96 -7.13 3.44
N ARG A 13 11.18 -5.93 3.97
CA ARG A 13 11.59 -5.72 5.35
C ARG A 13 10.76 -4.64 6.00
N ASP A 14 10.26 -4.93 7.20
CA ASP A 14 9.71 -3.96 8.14
C ASP A 14 10.53 -3.97 9.44
N SER A 15 10.07 -3.26 10.48
CA SER A 15 10.74 -3.23 11.80
C SER A 15 10.79 -4.60 12.49
N MET A 16 9.94 -5.55 12.11
CA MET A 16 9.89 -6.90 12.65
C MET A 16 10.74 -7.90 11.84
N GLY A 17 11.44 -7.44 10.80
CA GLY A 17 12.38 -8.24 10.01
C GLY A 17 11.88 -8.51 8.60
N GLU A 18 12.38 -9.60 8.02
CA GLU A 18 12.12 -9.95 6.62
C GLU A 18 10.79 -10.69 6.44
N MET A 19 10.18 -10.50 5.27
CA MET A 19 8.94 -11.17 4.88
C MET A 19 8.90 -11.45 3.39
N GLU A 20 8.56 -12.68 3.03
CA GLU A 20 8.28 -13.07 1.64
C GLU A 20 6.93 -12.54 1.18
N VAL A 21 6.93 -11.82 0.06
CA VAL A 21 5.75 -11.20 -0.55
C VAL A 21 5.69 -11.62 -2.03
N PRO A 22 4.52 -11.85 -2.64
CA PRO A 22 4.43 -12.13 -4.07
C PRO A 22 5.14 -11.06 -4.91
N ALA A 23 5.91 -11.49 -5.92
CA ALA A 23 6.69 -10.57 -6.76
C ALA A 23 5.82 -9.59 -7.54
N ASP A 24 4.56 -9.94 -7.79
CA ASP A 24 3.57 -9.14 -8.49
C ASP A 24 2.65 -8.31 -7.56
N ALA A 25 2.88 -8.36 -6.25
CA ALA A 25 2.17 -7.50 -5.30
C ALA A 25 2.75 -6.09 -5.26
N TYR A 26 1.89 -5.09 -5.05
CA TYR A 26 2.31 -3.74 -4.67
C TYR A 26 2.38 -3.56 -3.15
N TYR A 27 1.70 -4.40 -2.37
CA TYR A 27 1.78 -4.35 -0.90
C TYR A 27 3.12 -4.90 -0.38
N GLY A 28 3.46 -4.59 0.86
CA GLY A 28 4.77 -4.86 1.46
C GLY A 28 4.73 -5.83 2.64
N ALA A 29 5.79 -5.77 3.45
CA ALA A 29 5.99 -6.66 4.60
C ALA A 29 4.88 -6.49 5.65
N SER A 30 4.43 -5.27 5.95
CA SER A 30 3.44 -5.03 6.99
C SER A 30 2.08 -5.59 6.60
N THR A 31 1.67 -5.42 5.33
CA THR A 31 0.44 -6.06 4.81
C THR A 31 0.54 -7.57 4.86
N MET A 32 1.64 -8.15 4.37
CA MET A 32 1.78 -9.60 4.33
C MET A 32 1.82 -10.20 5.75
N ARG A 33 2.41 -9.49 6.71
CA ARG A 33 2.39 -9.87 8.11
C ARG A 33 0.99 -9.82 8.69
N ALA A 34 0.20 -8.80 8.37
CA ALA A 34 -1.21 -8.74 8.75
C ALA A 34 -2.02 -9.92 8.18
N VAL A 35 -1.81 -10.26 6.90
CA VAL A 35 -2.45 -11.45 6.29
C VAL A 35 -2.12 -12.73 7.07
N LYS A 36 -0.86 -12.92 7.49
CA LYS A 36 -0.47 -14.09 8.29
C LYS A 36 -0.99 -14.06 9.73
N ASN A 37 -1.14 -12.88 10.32
CA ASN A 37 -1.57 -12.71 11.70
C ASN A 37 -3.09 -12.79 11.89
N PHE A 38 -3.87 -12.47 10.86
CA PHE A 38 -5.34 -12.42 10.92
C PHE A 38 -6.02 -13.35 9.88
N PRO A 39 -5.77 -14.67 9.89
CA PRO A 39 -6.42 -15.61 8.97
C PRO A 39 -7.81 -16.02 9.48
N ILE A 40 -8.71 -15.05 9.70
CA ILE A 40 -10.02 -15.28 10.34
C ILE A 40 -11.08 -15.67 9.29
N SER A 41 -11.04 -15.04 8.12
CA SER A 41 -11.98 -15.20 7.02
C SER A 41 -11.34 -14.76 5.68
N ASP A 42 -12.14 -14.81 4.61
CA ASP A 42 -11.77 -14.25 3.30
C ASP A 42 -12.46 -12.90 3.01
N LEU A 43 -13.11 -12.30 4.01
CA LEU A 43 -13.84 -11.05 3.84
C LEU A 43 -12.89 -9.87 3.76
N ARG A 44 -13.13 -8.97 2.81
CA ARG A 44 -12.33 -7.76 2.58
C ARG A 44 -13.21 -6.52 2.61
N PHE A 45 -12.59 -5.37 2.88
CA PHE A 45 -13.30 -4.10 2.76
C PHE A 45 -13.84 -3.89 1.35
N ASN A 46 -15.07 -3.37 1.27
CA ASN A 46 -15.71 -3.12 -0.01
C ASN A 46 -15.02 -1.98 -0.77
N ARG A 47 -15.31 -1.91 -2.08
CA ARG A 47 -14.78 -0.88 -2.99
C ARG A 47 -14.98 0.56 -2.50
N ARG A 48 -16.11 0.86 -1.84
CA ARG A 48 -16.39 2.23 -1.36
C ARG A 48 -15.40 2.64 -0.27
N PHE A 49 -15.04 1.70 0.61
CA PHE A 49 -14.05 1.93 1.65
C PHE A 49 -12.65 2.12 1.05
N LEU A 50 -12.24 1.26 0.11
CA LEU A 50 -10.95 1.40 -0.57
C LEU A 50 -10.85 2.71 -1.37
N ARG A 51 -11.94 3.14 -2.00
CA ARG A 51 -12.03 4.45 -2.66
C ARG A 51 -11.78 5.59 -1.67
N ALA A 52 -12.39 5.53 -0.49
CA ALA A 52 -12.21 6.55 0.55
C ALA A 52 -10.76 6.62 1.04
N LEU A 53 -10.10 5.48 1.24
CA LEU A 53 -8.66 5.45 1.57
C LEU A 53 -7.82 6.12 0.49
N GLY A 54 -8.07 5.81 -0.78
CA GLY A 54 -7.40 6.48 -1.90
C GLY A 54 -7.59 8.00 -1.88
N GLN A 55 -8.82 8.48 -1.62
CA GLN A 55 -9.13 9.91 -1.51
C GLN A 55 -8.37 10.58 -0.35
N ILE A 56 -8.30 9.93 0.81
CA ILE A 56 -7.56 10.43 1.97
C ILE A 56 -6.07 10.57 1.64
N LYS A 57 -5.45 9.54 1.04
CA LYS A 57 -4.02 9.58 0.69
C LYS A 57 -3.70 10.60 -0.39
N LEU A 58 -4.59 10.76 -1.38
CA LEU A 58 -4.47 11.81 -2.39
C LEU A 58 -4.50 13.20 -1.75
N ALA A 59 -5.53 13.47 -0.92
CA ALA A 59 -5.67 14.78 -0.27
C ALA A 59 -4.49 15.08 0.66
N ALA A 60 -4.04 14.09 1.44
CA ALA A 60 -2.89 14.25 2.33
C ALA A 60 -1.60 14.59 1.56
N ALA A 61 -1.35 13.95 0.42
CA ALA A 61 -0.19 14.26 -0.41
C ALA A 61 -0.23 15.70 -0.95
N GLN A 62 -1.40 16.15 -1.41
CA GLN A 62 -1.59 17.52 -1.89
C GLN A 62 -1.38 18.56 -0.78
N VAL A 63 -1.98 18.35 0.40
CA VAL A 63 -1.79 19.26 1.53
C VAL A 63 -0.32 19.29 1.99
N ASN A 64 0.35 18.14 2.05
CA ASN A 64 1.77 18.10 2.42
C ASN A 64 2.67 18.80 1.38
N GLN A 65 2.27 18.83 0.10
CA GLN A 65 2.95 19.62 -0.93
C GLN A 65 2.73 21.12 -0.72
N GLU A 66 1.50 21.54 -0.43
CA GLU A 66 1.17 22.96 -0.16
C GLU A 66 1.92 23.49 1.07
N LEU A 67 2.15 22.64 2.07
CA LEU A 67 2.94 22.94 3.26
C LEU A 67 4.46 22.86 3.04
N GLY A 68 4.92 22.48 1.84
CA GLY A 68 6.35 22.33 1.50
C GLY A 68 7.04 21.15 2.19
N LEU A 69 6.28 20.16 2.66
CA LEU A 69 6.79 18.97 3.37
C LEU A 69 7.16 17.82 2.43
N LEU A 70 6.65 17.82 1.20
CA LEU A 70 6.96 16.82 0.17
C LEU A 70 7.36 17.47 -1.15
N ASP A 71 8.32 16.84 -1.83
CA ASP A 71 8.75 17.24 -3.17
C ASP A 71 7.64 17.00 -4.21
N GLN A 72 7.48 17.94 -5.15
CA GLN A 72 6.44 17.89 -6.19
C GLN A 72 6.45 16.58 -6.96
N ARG A 73 7.64 16.08 -7.34
CA ARG A 73 7.76 14.87 -8.15
C ARG A 73 7.25 13.64 -7.39
N ILE A 74 7.49 13.57 -6.09
CA ILE A 74 6.96 12.50 -5.23
C ILE A 74 5.44 12.64 -5.11
N VAL A 75 4.94 13.86 -4.91
CA VAL A 75 3.51 14.15 -4.76
C VAL A 75 2.74 13.76 -6.01
N ASP A 76 3.21 14.13 -7.20
CA ASP A 76 2.56 13.81 -8.47
C ASP A 76 2.41 12.29 -8.65
N ALA A 77 3.45 11.53 -8.31
CA ALA A 77 3.42 10.08 -8.36
C ALA A 77 2.47 9.45 -7.32
N ILE A 78 2.44 9.99 -6.10
CA ILE A 78 1.50 9.55 -5.05
C ILE A 78 0.06 9.85 -5.46
N VAL A 79 -0.21 11.05 -5.98
CA VAL A 79 -1.54 11.47 -6.45
C VAL A 79 -2.01 10.56 -7.58
N GLN A 80 -1.14 10.27 -8.56
CA GLN A 80 -1.47 9.35 -9.64
C GLN A 80 -1.76 7.92 -9.12
N ALA A 81 -0.91 7.37 -8.25
CA ALA A 81 -1.11 6.06 -7.65
C ALA A 81 -2.39 5.98 -6.79
N ALA A 82 -2.65 7.01 -5.99
CA ALA A 82 -3.87 7.13 -5.19
C ALA A 82 -5.11 7.25 -6.08
N GLN A 83 -5.04 7.96 -7.21
CA GLN A 83 -6.12 8.00 -8.20
C GLN A 83 -6.41 6.61 -8.79
N GLU A 84 -5.39 5.79 -9.05
CA GLU A 84 -5.60 4.40 -9.47
C GLU A 84 -6.32 3.55 -8.40
N VAL A 85 -6.07 3.82 -7.11
CA VAL A 85 -6.85 3.26 -6.00
C VAL A 85 -8.28 3.79 -6.00
N ILE A 86 -8.52 5.07 -6.28
CA ILE A 86 -9.86 5.71 -6.37
C ILE A 86 -10.66 5.21 -7.59
N ASP A 87 -9.98 4.80 -8.65
CA ASP A 87 -10.60 4.23 -9.85
C ASP A 87 -10.86 2.72 -9.71
N GLY A 88 -10.30 2.06 -8.70
CA GLY A 88 -10.46 0.62 -8.45
C GLY A 88 -9.50 -0.27 -9.25
N LYS A 89 -8.49 0.32 -9.89
CA LYS A 89 -7.50 -0.43 -10.70
C LYS A 89 -6.60 -1.33 -9.84
N LEU A 90 -6.48 -1.02 -8.55
CA LEU A 90 -5.60 -1.69 -7.60
C LEU A 90 -6.34 -2.50 -6.53
N ASP A 91 -7.65 -2.73 -6.65
CA ASP A 91 -8.47 -3.40 -5.63
C ASP A 91 -7.92 -4.77 -5.21
N ARG A 92 -7.33 -5.53 -6.16
CA ARG A 92 -6.74 -6.85 -5.88
C ARG A 92 -5.53 -6.82 -4.94
N GLN A 93 -4.96 -5.64 -4.71
CA GLN A 93 -3.79 -5.40 -3.87
C GLN A 93 -4.16 -5.12 -2.42
N PHE A 94 -5.46 -5.02 -2.12
CA PHE A 94 -5.99 -4.91 -0.77
C PHE A 94 -6.38 -6.31 -0.32
N VAL A 95 -5.54 -6.91 0.51
CA VAL A 95 -5.59 -8.36 0.84
C VAL A 95 -5.85 -8.63 2.32
N VAL A 96 -5.86 -7.60 3.16
CA VAL A 96 -6.12 -7.73 4.60
C VAL A 96 -7.59 -8.07 4.85
N ASP A 97 -7.81 -9.03 5.73
CA ASP A 97 -9.14 -9.40 6.24
C ASP A 97 -9.78 -8.23 7.01
N ILE A 98 -11.10 -8.05 6.92
CA ILE A 98 -11.84 -7.10 7.76
C ILE A 98 -11.63 -7.34 9.26
N PHE A 99 -11.42 -8.59 9.68
CA PHE A 99 -11.18 -8.95 11.07
C PHE A 99 -9.70 -8.79 11.44
N GLN A 100 -9.26 -7.54 11.50
CA GLN A 100 -7.88 -7.14 11.81
C GLN A 100 -7.82 -6.34 13.13
N THR A 101 -6.75 -5.56 13.34
CA THR A 101 -6.67 -4.62 14.48
C THR A 101 -7.88 -3.68 14.48
N GLY A 102 -8.46 -3.41 15.66
CA GLY A 102 -9.68 -2.59 15.78
C GLY A 102 -9.50 -1.13 15.34
N SER A 103 -8.27 -0.64 15.27
CA SER A 103 -7.91 0.67 14.72
C SER A 103 -7.89 0.73 13.20
N GLY A 104 -7.87 -0.41 12.49
CA GLY A 104 -7.68 -0.44 11.04
C GLY A 104 -6.25 -0.16 10.57
N THR A 105 -5.26 -0.21 11.46
CA THR A 105 -3.84 0.05 11.16
C THR A 105 -3.31 -0.82 10.02
N SER A 106 -3.69 -2.10 9.97
CA SER A 106 -3.25 -3.02 8.90
C SER A 106 -3.77 -2.58 7.52
N THR A 107 -5.00 -2.09 7.43
CA THR A 107 -5.56 -1.58 6.17
C THR A 107 -4.98 -0.22 5.79
N ASN A 108 -4.72 0.66 6.76
CA ASN A 108 -3.99 1.90 6.50
C ASN A 108 -2.60 1.61 5.91
N MET A 109 -1.85 0.69 6.52
CA MET A 109 -0.56 0.27 5.99
C MET A 109 -0.65 -0.42 4.63
N ASN A 110 -1.70 -1.20 4.37
CA ASN A 110 -1.93 -1.78 3.05
C ASN A 110 -2.10 -0.70 1.98
N ALA A 111 -2.88 0.36 2.27
CA ALA A 111 -2.99 1.50 1.36
C ALA A 111 -1.65 2.20 1.16
N ASN A 112 -0.91 2.46 2.24
CA ASN A 112 0.38 3.14 2.20
C ASN A 112 1.40 2.37 1.35
N GLU A 113 1.55 1.07 1.56
CA GLU A 113 2.50 0.22 0.82
C GLU A 113 2.13 0.12 -0.67
N VAL A 114 0.83 -0.10 -0.98
CA VAL A 114 0.37 -0.19 -2.38
C VAL A 114 0.61 1.11 -3.13
N ILE A 115 0.23 2.25 -2.54
CA ILE A 115 0.40 3.56 -3.16
C ILE A 115 1.89 3.91 -3.30
N ALA A 116 2.71 3.65 -2.27
CA ALA A 116 4.14 3.92 -2.33
C ALA A 116 4.83 3.08 -3.41
N SER A 117 4.54 1.78 -3.49
CA SER A 117 5.12 0.89 -4.50
C SER A 117 4.70 1.30 -5.92
N ARG A 118 3.43 1.64 -6.11
CA ARG A 118 2.94 2.10 -7.41
C ARG A 118 3.52 3.47 -7.81
N ALA A 119 3.63 4.40 -6.87
CA ALA A 119 4.26 5.69 -7.10
C ALA A 119 5.76 5.54 -7.45
N ALA A 120 6.48 4.64 -6.78
CA ALA A 120 7.86 4.34 -7.12
C ALA A 120 7.99 3.76 -8.55
N GLU A 121 7.09 2.85 -8.95
CA GLU A 121 7.05 2.33 -10.32
C GLU A 121 6.75 3.42 -11.35
N ILE A 122 5.83 4.35 -11.06
CA ILE A 122 5.56 5.51 -11.93
C ILE A 122 6.81 6.36 -12.15
N LEU A 123 7.63 6.55 -11.11
CA LEU A 123 8.82 7.40 -11.15
C LEU A 123 10.03 6.76 -11.83
N THR A 124 10.13 5.44 -11.78
CA THR A 124 11.34 4.70 -12.18
C THR A 124 11.12 3.75 -13.35
N GLY A 125 9.87 3.41 -13.65
CA GLY A 125 9.51 2.32 -14.56
C GLY A 125 9.67 0.93 -13.95
N GLU A 126 10.11 0.82 -12.69
CA GLU A 126 10.44 -0.45 -12.04
C GLU A 126 9.57 -0.71 -10.80
N ARG A 127 8.85 -1.83 -10.81
CA ARG A 127 7.94 -2.25 -9.72
C ARG A 127 8.64 -2.50 -8.38
N SER A 128 9.95 -2.70 -8.39
CA SER A 128 10.78 -2.99 -7.22
C SER A 128 11.78 -1.87 -6.89
N ALA A 129 11.54 -0.63 -7.35
CA ALA A 129 12.34 0.54 -7.00
C ALA A 129 12.12 0.95 -5.54
N LYS A 130 12.58 0.11 -4.62
CA LYS A 130 12.47 0.36 -3.19
C LYS A 130 13.19 1.67 -2.86
N LYS A 131 12.51 2.49 -2.05
CA LYS A 131 12.97 3.74 -1.42
C LYS A 131 12.84 5.03 -2.23
N THR A 132 12.35 5.03 -3.47
CA THR A 132 12.01 6.31 -4.13
C THR A 132 10.79 6.95 -3.47
N VAL A 133 9.81 6.14 -3.06
CA VAL A 133 8.64 6.58 -2.29
C VAL A 133 8.47 5.68 -1.07
N HIS A 134 8.44 6.25 0.14
CA HIS A 134 8.32 5.50 1.39
C HIS A 134 6.87 5.49 1.90
N ALA A 135 6.40 4.33 2.35
CA ALA A 135 5.02 4.14 2.79
C ALA A 135 4.67 5.02 4.01
N ASN A 136 5.57 5.14 4.99
CA ASN A 136 5.32 5.95 6.18
C ASN A 136 5.72 7.41 5.97
N ASP A 137 6.95 7.63 5.53
CA ASP A 137 7.57 8.97 5.49
C ASP A 137 7.01 9.85 4.39
N HIS A 138 6.41 9.28 3.34
CA HIS A 138 5.77 10.05 2.26
C HIS A 138 4.26 9.84 2.22
N VAL A 139 3.77 8.61 2.07
CA VAL A 139 2.33 8.35 1.87
C VAL A 139 1.52 8.55 3.15
N ASN A 140 2.11 8.24 4.31
CA ASN A 140 1.49 8.41 5.62
C ASN A 140 1.99 9.67 6.37
N LEU A 141 2.67 10.60 5.69
CA LEU A 141 3.23 11.78 6.33
C LEU A 141 2.12 12.60 7.00
N GLY A 142 2.30 12.89 8.30
CA GLY A 142 1.33 13.65 9.11
C GLY A 142 0.05 12.90 9.48
N GLN A 143 -0.03 11.59 9.25
CA GLN A 143 -1.23 10.78 9.53
C GLN A 143 -0.97 9.72 10.60
N SER A 144 -2.01 9.44 11.39
CA SER A 144 -2.12 8.22 12.21
C SER A 144 -3.16 7.29 11.59
N SER A 145 -3.05 5.99 11.84
CA SER A 145 -4.18 5.08 11.65
C SER A 145 -5.28 5.35 12.66
#